data_AF-A0A0L8H575-F1
#
_entry.id   AF-A0A0L8H575-F1
#
_cell.length_a   1.000
_cell.length_b   1.000
_cell.length_c   1.000
_cell.angle_alpha   90.00
_cell.angle_beta   90.00
_cell.angle_gamma   90.00
#
_symmetry.space_group_name_H-M   'P 1'
#
loop_
_entity.id
_entity.type
_entity.pdbx_description
1 polymer ?
#
loop_
_entity_poly.entity_id
_entity_poly.type
_entity_poly.pdbx_seq_one_letter_code
_entity_poly.pdbx_strand_id
1 'polypeptide(L)'
;KTWVSRFGVGHFEITDEPRSGLPTSATTEDKADAVHVMILKDRRISAETLGISSERVDRIIHNILDIRKPQTKGVPKYLNAN
;
A
#
# COMPACT_ATOMS: atom_id res chain seq x y z
N LYS A 1 -37.81 4.66 2.34
CA LYS A 1 -38.38 5.82 1.59
C LYS A 1 -37.31 6.80 1.06
N THR A 2 -36.02 6.45 1.07
CA THR A 2 -34.93 7.39 0.71
C THR A 2 -34.60 7.34 -0.79
N TRP A 3 -34.66 6.16 -1.40
CA TRP A 3 -34.35 5.96 -2.82
C TRP A 3 -35.34 6.67 -3.76
N VAL A 4 -36.64 6.58 -3.50
CA VAL A 4 -37.70 7.25 -4.30
C VAL A 4 -37.53 8.76 -4.31
N SER A 5 -37.10 9.37 -3.20
CA SER A 5 -36.82 10.80 -3.13
C SER A 5 -35.58 11.19 -3.93
N ARG A 6 -34.48 10.44 -3.79
CA ARG A 6 -33.23 10.67 -4.55
C ARG A 6 -33.46 10.56 -6.06
N PHE A 7 -34.22 9.56 -6.49
CA PHE A 7 -34.59 9.37 -7.89
C PHE A 7 -35.42 10.56 -8.42
N GLY A 8 -36.37 11.06 -7.63
CA GLY A 8 -37.19 12.23 -8.00
C GLY A 8 -36.42 13.54 -8.14
N VAL A 9 -35.26 13.67 -7.48
CA VAL A 9 -34.37 14.84 -7.56
C VAL A 9 -33.30 14.68 -8.68
N GLY A 10 -33.36 13.58 -9.45
CA GLY A 10 -32.45 13.35 -10.58
C GLY A 10 -31.14 12.66 -10.20
N HIS A 11 -31.05 12.09 -8.99
CA HIS A 11 -29.92 11.24 -8.61
C HIS A 11 -30.12 9.83 -9.18
N PHE A 12 -29.53 9.57 -10.34
CA PHE A 12 -29.57 8.28 -11.04
C PHE A 12 -28.33 7.42 -10.81
N GLU A 13 -27.35 7.93 -10.07
CA GLU A 13 -26.13 7.21 -9.76
C GLU A 13 -26.44 5.98 -8.88
N ILE A 14 -25.96 4.82 -9.33
CA ILE A 14 -26.09 3.53 -8.63
C ILE A 14 -24.92 3.35 -7.63
N THR A 15 -23.88 4.17 -7.77
CA THR A 15 -22.70 4.15 -6.90
C THR A 15 -23.01 4.72 -5.53
N ASP A 16 -22.52 4.03 -4.50
CA ASP A 16 -22.59 4.52 -3.13
C ASP A 16 -21.83 5.84 -2.99
N GLU A 17 -22.43 6.80 -2.29
CA GLU A 17 -21.72 8.01 -1.84
C GLU A 17 -20.51 7.60 -0.98
N PRO A 18 -19.42 8.38 -1.01
CA PRO A 18 -18.25 8.12 -0.19
C PRO A 18 -18.68 7.92 1.28
N ARG A 19 -18.44 6.73 1.82
CA ARG A 19 -18.77 6.45 3.23
C ARG A 19 -17.89 7.35 4.11
N SER A 20 -18.51 8.06 5.04
CA SER A 20 -17.80 8.76 6.11
C SER A 20 -17.17 7.72 7.05
N GLY A 21 -15.97 7.27 6.71
CA GLY A 21 -15.09 6.47 7.56
C GLY A 21 -13.93 7.31 8.07
N LEU A 22 -13.29 6.88 9.16
CA LEU A 22 -12.07 7.52 9.65
C LEU A 22 -11.03 7.49 8.53
N PRO A 23 -10.51 8.64 8.08
CA PRO A 23 -9.36 8.63 7.19
C PRO A 23 -8.22 7.97 7.96
N THR A 24 -7.74 6.81 7.50
CA THR A 24 -6.51 6.19 8.00
C THR A 24 -5.26 7.01 7.58
N SER A 25 -5.44 8.31 7.35
CA SER A 25 -4.43 9.27 6.91
C SER A 25 -3.70 9.92 8.09
N ALA A 26 -4.24 9.83 9.31
CA ALA A 26 -3.71 10.51 10.50
C ALA A 26 -2.34 9.99 11.02
N THR A 27 -1.63 9.11 10.29
CA THR A 27 -0.32 8.60 10.73
C THR A 27 0.68 8.41 9.59
N THR A 28 0.37 8.86 8.37
CA THR A 28 0.94 8.19 7.20
C THR A 28 2.13 8.90 6.55
N GLU A 29 2.25 10.22 6.63
CA GLU A 29 3.32 10.93 5.91
C GLU A 29 4.69 10.80 6.62
N ASP A 30 4.78 11.20 7.89
CA ASP A 30 6.00 11.07 8.71
C ASP A 30 6.56 9.63 8.74
N LYS A 31 5.67 8.64 8.78
CA LYS A 31 6.06 7.22 8.79
C LYS A 31 6.42 6.71 7.41
N ALA A 32 5.81 7.23 6.34
CA ALA A 32 6.17 6.88 4.97
C ALA A 32 7.56 7.41 4.61
N ASP A 33 7.90 8.63 5.03
CA ASP A 33 9.23 9.20 4.83
C ASP A 33 10.31 8.40 5.57
N ALA A 34 10.04 8.02 6.81
CA ALA A 34 10.94 7.14 7.57
C ALA A 34 11.15 5.80 6.87
N VAL A 35 10.09 5.15 6.38
CA VAL A 35 10.16 3.91 5.60
C VAL A 35 10.96 4.12 4.32
N HIS A 36 10.74 5.23 3.61
CA HIS A 36 11.43 5.55 2.36
C HIS A 36 12.95 5.68 2.57
N VAL A 37 13.37 6.46 3.57
CA VAL A 37 14.80 6.61 3.93
C VAL A 37 15.41 5.26 4.33
N MET A 38 14.66 4.41 5.02
CA MET A 38 15.16 3.10 5.45
C MET A 38 15.33 2.13 4.28
N ILE A 39 14.38 2.09 3.33
CA ILE A 39 14.48 1.26 2.11
C ILE A 39 15.66 1.68 1.24
N LEU A 40 15.95 2.98 1.17
CA LEU A 40 17.11 3.49 0.43
C LEU A 40 18.44 3.06 1.05
N LYS A 41 18.49 2.90 2.38
CA LYS A 41 19.69 2.43 3.10
C LYS A 41 19.84 0.91 3.04
N ASP A 42 18.77 0.17 3.29
CA ASP A 42 18.73 -1.29 3.21
C ASP A 42 17.38 -1.74 2.62
N ARG A 43 17.43 -2.52 1.54
CA ARG A 43 16.22 -3.04 0.91
C ARG A 43 15.56 -4.18 1.69
N ARG A 44 16.23 -4.75 2.71
CA ARG A 44 15.71 -5.83 3.57
C ARG A 44 15.25 -5.31 4.93
N ILE A 45 14.26 -4.42 4.94
CA ILE A 45 13.63 -3.95 6.18
C ILE A 45 12.58 -4.93 6.71
N SER A 46 12.55 -5.15 8.04
CA SER A 46 11.47 -5.85 8.72
C SER A 46 10.52 -4.85 9.40
N ALA A 47 9.26 -5.25 9.57
CA ALA A 47 8.24 -4.40 10.20
C ALA A 47 8.56 -4.09 11.68
N GLU A 48 9.24 -5.01 12.36
CA GLU A 48 9.68 -4.87 13.75
C GLU A 48 10.63 -3.69 13.94
N THR A 49 11.52 -3.44 12.97
CA THR A 49 12.47 -2.32 13.03
C THR A 49 11.78 -0.95 13.04
N LEU A 50 10.61 -0.86 12.41
CA LEU A 50 9.86 0.40 12.31
C LEU A 50 8.88 0.61 13.47
N GLY A 51 8.63 -0.42 14.28
CA GLY A 51 7.55 -0.40 15.28
C GLY A 51 6.17 -0.23 14.63
N ILE A 52 6.02 -0.66 13.38
CA ILE A 52 4.79 -0.57 12.58
C ILE A 52 4.29 -1.98 12.30
N SER A 53 2.98 -2.19 12.20
CA SER A 53 2.46 -3.49 11.78
C SER A 53 2.89 -3.83 10.36
N SER A 54 3.14 -5.12 10.08
CA SER A 54 3.54 -5.58 8.75
C SER A 54 2.55 -5.18 7.65
N GLU A 55 1.24 -5.18 7.95
CA GLU A 55 0.21 -4.72 7.01
C GLU A 55 0.38 -3.24 6.63
N ARG A 56 0.71 -2.37 7.59
CA ARG A 56 0.93 -0.95 7.30
C ARG A 56 2.20 -0.73 6.50
N VAL A 57 3.26 -1.48 6.79
CA VAL A 57 4.51 -1.42 6.00
C VAL A 57 4.23 -1.84 4.55
N ASP A 58 3.48 -2.92 4.34
CA ASP A 58 3.09 -3.40 3.01
C ASP A 58 2.26 -2.35 2.24
N ARG A 59 1.26 -1.75 2.90
CA ARG A 59 0.48 -0.64 2.33
C ARG A 59 1.33 0.58 1.99
N ILE A 60 2.29 0.96 2.83
CA ILE A 60 3.17 2.11 2.56
C ILE A 60 4.06 1.81 1.33
N ILE A 61 4.67 0.62 1.29
CA ILE A 61 5.54 0.21 0.19
C ILE A 61 4.77 0.18 -1.13
N HIS A 62 3.57 -0.39 -1.16
CA HIS A 62 2.81 -0.59 -2.39
C HIS A 62 1.94 0.60 -2.80
N ASN A 63 1.22 1.24 -1.87
CA ASN A 63 0.25 2.28 -2.22
C ASN A 63 0.83 3.69 -2.19
N ILE A 64 1.88 3.93 -1.39
CA ILE A 64 2.44 5.28 -1.21
C ILE A 64 3.75 5.41 -1.99
N LEU A 65 4.68 4.48 -1.78
CA LEU A 65 6.00 4.53 -2.41
C LEU A 65 6.04 3.88 -3.80
N ASP A 66 5.01 3.11 -4.18
CA ASP A 66 4.93 2.30 -5.40
C ASP A 66 6.20 1.45 -5.65
N ILE A 67 6.79 0.93 -4.58
CA ILE A 67 8.02 0.14 -4.64
C ILE A 67 7.65 -1.33 -4.86
N ARG A 68 8.24 -1.94 -5.89
CA ARG A 68 8.09 -3.37 -6.16
C ARG A 68 9.26 -4.18 -5.59
N LYS A 69 8.93 -5.37 -5.08
CA LYS A 69 9.90 -6.37 -4.67
C LYS A 69 10.77 -6.75 -5.90
N PRO A 70 12.11 -6.77 -5.77
CA PRO A 70 12.95 -7.19 -6.88
C PRO A 70 12.68 -8.66 -7.18
N GLN A 71 12.54 -8.99 -8.46
CA GLN A 71 12.59 -10.38 -8.88
C GLN A 71 14.05 -10.85 -8.86
N THR A 72 14.28 -12.03 -8.28
CA THR A 72 15.60 -12.65 -8.26
C THR A 72 15.97 -13.04 -9.69
N LYS A 73 17.05 -12.45 -10.24
CA LYS A 73 17.64 -12.94 -11.48
C LYS A 73 18.39 -14.23 -11.16
N GLY A 74 17.90 -15.37 -11.65
CA GLY A 74 18.60 -16.65 -11.53
C GLY A 74 19.92 -16.58 -12.30
N VAL A 75 21.04 -16.81 -11.61
CA VAL A 75 22.34 -16.95 -12.26
C VAL A 75 22.46 -18.41 -12.72
N PRO A 76 22.60 -18.69 -14.04
CA PRO A 76 22.79 -20.05 -14.51
C PRO A 76 24.11 -20.59 -13.96
N LYS A 77 24.06 -21.69 -13.22
CA LYS A 77 25.25 -22.41 -12.76
C LYS A 77 25.59 -23.46 -13.81
N TYR A 78 26.69 -23.26 -14.54
CA TYR A 78 27.21 -24.28 -15.44
C TYR A 78 27.70 -25.46 -14.60
N LEU A 79 27.08 -26.62 -14.81
CA LEU A 79 27.57 -27.87 -14.25
C LEU A 79 28.76 -28.30 -15.13
N ASN A 80 29.97 -28.12 -14.63
CA ASN A 80 31.16 -28.63 -15.30
C ASN A 80 31.06 -30.16 -15.30
N ALA A 81 30.92 -30.76 -16.48
CA ALA A 81 31.02 -32.20 -16.67
C ALA A 81 32.50 -32.60 -16.62
N ASN A 82 32.87 -33.37 -15.59
CA ASN A 82 34.12 -34.12 -15.53
C ASN A 82 33.91 -35.50 -16.17
#